data_AF-A0A817UP98-F1
#
_entry.id   AF-A0A817UP98-F1
#
_cell.length_a   1.000
_cell.length_b   1.000
_cell.length_c   1.000
_cell.angle_alpha   90.00
_cell.angle_beta   90.00
_cell.angle_gamma   90.00
#
_symmetry.space_group_name_H-M   'P 1'
#
loop_
_entity.id
_entity.type
_entity.pdbx_description
1 polymer ?
#
loop_
_entity_poly.entity_id
_entity_poly.type
_entity_poly.pdbx_seq_one_letter_code
_entity_poly.pdbx_strand_id
1 'polypeptide(L)'
;MAATQCHVGPPKHVYSANLKNSSDHDVEIEIEYAGSQPNHQETIKARVPKNGSHEIHEKTVQADGYEQRKFLQKITVHHANGNKQVLESPFHGVISPEKNWKFEIGHDSVLKSGTA
;
A
#
# COMPACT_ATOMS: atom_id res chain seq x y z
N MET A 1 37.84 8.79 -7.09
CA MET A 1 36.49 8.66 -7.69
C MET A 1 35.92 7.33 -7.20
N ALA A 2 35.00 7.34 -6.24
CA ALA A 2 34.43 6.10 -5.73
C ALA A 2 33.29 5.67 -6.65
N ALA A 3 33.41 4.49 -7.26
CA ALA A 3 32.31 3.88 -8.00
C ALA A 3 31.22 3.51 -6.99
N THR A 4 30.08 4.20 -7.05
CA THR A 4 28.89 3.82 -6.30
C THR A 4 28.44 2.46 -6.83
N GLN A 5 28.82 1.40 -6.13
CA GLN A 5 28.42 0.04 -6.43
C GLN A 5 26.89 -0.03 -6.33
N CYS A 6 26.18 -0.06 -7.47
CA CYS A 6 24.74 -0.28 -7.50
C CYS A 6 24.44 -1.64 -6.86
N HIS A 7 24.04 -1.63 -5.59
CA HIS A 7 23.58 -2.83 -4.92
C HIS A 7 22.19 -3.15 -5.49
N VAL A 8 22.09 -4.23 -6.26
CA VAL A 8 20.79 -4.77 -6.69
C VAL A 8 20.16 -5.43 -5.47
N GLY A 9 19.40 -4.64 -4.72
CA GLY A 9 18.59 -5.13 -3.60
C GLY A 9 17.29 -5.78 -4.10
N PRO A 10 16.68 -6.66 -3.30
CA PRO A 10 15.38 -7.21 -3.64
C PRO A 10 14.33 -6.08 -3.75
N PRO A 11 13.27 -6.26 -4.56
CA PRO A 11 12.26 -5.23 -4.73
C PRO A 11 11.52 -4.96 -3.42
N LYS A 12 11.26 -3.69 -3.13
CA LYS A 12 10.60 -3.22 -1.90
C LYS A 12 9.07 -3.22 -2.06
N HIS A 13 8.53 -4.35 -2.52
CA HIS A 13 7.12 -4.48 -2.87
C HIS A 13 6.29 -4.97 -1.68
N VAL A 14 5.10 -4.42 -1.51
CA VAL A 14 4.10 -4.95 -0.56
C VAL A 14 3.01 -5.63 -1.37
N TYR A 15 2.71 -6.89 -1.07
CA TYR A 15 1.70 -7.67 -1.82
C TYR A 15 0.34 -7.73 -1.11
N SER A 16 0.32 -7.63 0.21
CA SER A 16 -0.90 -7.54 1.03
C SER A 16 -0.62 -6.69 2.25
N ALA A 17 -1.68 -6.13 2.83
CA ALA A 17 -1.55 -5.23 3.97
C ALA A 17 -2.76 -5.27 4.90
N ASN A 18 -2.60 -4.80 6.12
CA ASN A 18 -3.70 -4.51 7.03
C ASN A 18 -3.67 -3.02 7.35
N LEU A 19 -4.78 -2.32 7.06
CA LEU A 19 -4.92 -0.91 7.34
C LEU A 19 -5.87 -0.73 8.52
N LYS A 20 -5.33 -0.24 9.63
CA LYS A 20 -6.08 0.10 10.83
C LYS A 20 -6.44 1.57 10.81
N ASN A 21 -7.72 1.87 11.03
CA ASN A 21 -8.20 3.22 11.22
C ASN A 21 -8.40 3.47 12.72
N SER A 22 -7.43 4.13 13.36
CA SER A 22 -7.52 4.56 14.76
C SER A 22 -8.09 5.98 14.89
N SER A 23 -8.61 6.58 13.81
CA SER A 23 -9.24 7.90 13.89
C SER A 23 -10.69 7.83 14.37
N ASP A 24 -11.22 8.98 14.78
CA ASP A 24 -12.58 9.13 15.29
C ASP A 24 -13.66 9.17 14.18
N HIS A 25 -13.25 9.02 12.92
CA HIS A 25 -14.11 9.12 11.75
C HIS A 25 -13.90 7.93 10.81
N ASP A 26 -14.94 7.63 10.03
CA ASP A 26 -14.80 6.71 8.91
C ASP A 26 -13.96 7.38 7.81
N VAL A 27 -13.16 6.58 7.13
CA VAL A 27 -12.31 7.05 6.03
C VAL A 27 -12.61 6.24 4.77
N GLU A 28 -12.52 6.89 3.62
CA GLU A 28 -12.49 6.21 2.34
C GLU A 28 -11.04 6.06 1.91
N ILE A 29 -10.66 4.86 1.48
CA ILE A 29 -9.33 4.57 0.97
C ILE A 29 -9.42 4.14 -0.48
N GLU A 30 -8.42 4.55 -1.26
CA GLU A 30 -8.18 4.12 -2.62
C GLU A 30 -6.82 3.43 -2.67
N ILE A 31 -6.79 2.18 -3.10
CA ILE A 31 -5.58 1.36 -3.16
C ILE A 31 -5.32 1.04 -4.62
N GLU A 32 -4.16 1.45 -5.11
CA GLU A 32 -3.68 1.18 -6.46
C GLU A 32 -2.67 0.04 -6.42
N TYR A 33 -2.96 -1.00 -7.17
CA TYR A 33 -2.06 -2.13 -7.43
C TYR A 33 -1.35 -1.92 -8.76
N ALA A 34 -0.05 -2.25 -8.80
CA ALA A 34 0.73 -2.35 -10.02
C ALA A 34 1.09 -3.81 -10.33
N GLY A 35 1.09 -4.15 -11.61
CA GLY A 35 1.66 -5.40 -12.13
C GLY A 35 2.91 -5.14 -12.96
N SER A 36 3.41 -6.16 -13.66
CA SER A 36 4.61 -6.04 -14.51
C SER A 36 4.42 -5.16 -15.75
N GLN A 37 3.18 -4.82 -16.10
CA GLN A 37 2.83 -3.98 -17.25
C GLN A 37 1.82 -2.88 -16.83
N PRO A 38 1.79 -1.72 -17.52
CA PRO A 38 0.90 -0.61 -17.16
C PRO A 38 -0.59 -0.96 -17.21
N ASN A 39 -1.01 -1.82 -18.15
CA ASN A 39 -2.38 -2.33 -18.27
C ASN A 39 -2.76 -3.35 -17.19
N HIS A 40 -1.83 -3.75 -16.33
CA HIS A 40 -2.09 -4.65 -15.19
C HIS A 40 -2.39 -3.88 -13.90
N GLN A 41 -2.41 -2.55 -13.95
CA GLN A 41 -2.81 -1.72 -12.84
C GLN A 41 -4.28 -1.90 -12.49
N GLU A 42 -4.61 -1.77 -11.22
CA GLU A 42 -5.97 -1.88 -10.72
C GLU A 42 -6.15 -1.05 -9.48
N THR A 43 -7.26 -0.31 -9.43
CA THR A 43 -7.59 0.54 -8.29
C THR A 43 -8.82 -0.01 -7.60
N ILE A 44 -8.75 -0.19 -6.28
CA ILE A 44 -9.90 -0.55 -5.44
C ILE A 44 -10.21 0.58 -4.48
N LYS A 45 -11.49 0.73 -4.16
CA LYS A 45 -11.97 1.66 -3.14
C LYS A 45 -12.59 0.89 -2.01
N ALA A 46 -12.30 1.29 -0.78
CA ALA A 46 -12.87 0.69 0.41
C ALA A 46 -13.19 1.76 1.44
N ARG A 47 -14.20 1.52 2.27
CA ARG A 47 -14.49 2.33 3.44
C ARG A 47 -13.95 1.61 4.67
N VAL A 48 -13.18 2.29 5.49
CA VAL A 48 -12.67 1.76 6.76
C VAL A 48 -13.39 2.49 7.89
N PRO A 49 -14.21 1.78 8.69
CA PRO A 49 -14.94 2.43 9.77
C PRO A 49 -13.99 2.96 10.85
N LYS A 50 -14.44 3.94 11.62
CA LYS A 50 -13.72 4.46 12.78
C LYS A 50 -13.36 3.32 13.74
N ASN A 51 -12.15 3.36 14.30
CA ASN A 51 -11.59 2.29 15.14
C ASN A 51 -11.63 0.89 14.49
N GLY A 52 -11.76 0.82 13.17
CA GLY A 52 -11.87 -0.40 12.40
C GLY A 52 -10.55 -0.82 11.77
N SER A 53 -10.57 -1.93 11.05
CA SER A 53 -9.46 -2.36 10.22
C SER A 53 -9.98 -2.90 8.90
N HIS A 54 -9.16 -2.77 7.86
CA HIS A 54 -9.45 -3.29 6.54
C HIS A 54 -8.26 -4.12 6.06
N GLU A 55 -8.56 -5.36 5.68
CA GLU A 55 -7.57 -6.26 5.11
C GLU A 55 -7.47 -6.03 3.60
N ILE A 56 -6.26 -5.72 3.15
CA ILE A 56 -5.91 -5.50 1.76
C ILE A 56 -5.28 -6.81 1.27
N HIS A 57 -6.10 -7.62 0.58
CA HIS A 57 -5.69 -8.93 0.10
C HIS A 57 -4.73 -8.85 -1.09
N GLU A 58 -3.90 -9.88 -1.26
CA GLU A 58 -3.06 -9.99 -2.44
C GLU A 58 -3.89 -10.17 -3.70
N LYS A 59 -3.40 -9.60 -4.81
CA LYS A 59 -4.03 -9.71 -6.12
C LYS A 59 -3.08 -10.28 -7.15
N THR A 60 -3.65 -10.97 -8.12
CA THR A 60 -2.93 -11.57 -9.24
C THR A 60 -3.52 -11.13 -10.58
N VAL A 61 -2.74 -11.30 -11.63
CA VAL A 61 -3.16 -11.09 -13.02
C VAL A 61 -2.56 -12.19 -13.89
N GLN A 62 -3.33 -12.70 -14.84
CA GLN A 62 -2.82 -13.61 -15.85
C GLN A 62 -2.09 -12.80 -16.92
N ALA A 63 -0.81 -13.09 -17.13
CA ALA A 63 0.04 -12.42 -18.11
C ALA A 63 0.99 -13.43 -18.75
N ASP A 64 1.11 -13.40 -20.08
CA ASP A 64 2.07 -14.23 -20.82
C ASP A 64 1.99 -15.74 -20.51
N GLY A 65 0.79 -16.24 -20.20
CA GLY A 65 0.54 -17.65 -19.91
C GLY A 65 0.87 -18.10 -18.47
N TYR A 66 1.16 -17.16 -17.56
CA TYR A 66 1.36 -17.44 -16.14
C TYR A 66 0.68 -16.39 -15.24
N GLU A 67 0.58 -16.71 -13.95
CA GLU A 67 0.03 -15.79 -12.95
C GLU A 67 1.12 -14.90 -12.37
N GLN A 68 0.92 -13.58 -12.45
CA GLN A 68 1.78 -12.57 -11.86
C GLN A 68 1.11 -11.95 -10.62
N ARG A 69 1.87 -11.79 -9.53
CA ARG A 69 1.40 -11.04 -8.35
C ARG A 69 1.48 -9.54 -8.60
N LYS A 70 0.40 -8.84 -8.26
CA LYS A 70 0.39 -7.38 -8.19
C LYS A 70 0.89 -6.92 -6.83
N PHE A 71 1.58 -5.79 -6.79
CA PHE A 71 2.02 -5.15 -5.56
C PHE A 71 1.30 -3.82 -5.36
N LEU A 72 1.17 -3.38 -4.11
CA LEU A 72 0.59 -2.09 -3.76
C LEU A 72 1.53 -0.99 -4.23
N GLN A 73 1.04 -0.14 -5.13
CA GLN A 73 1.77 1.01 -5.67
C GLN A 73 1.47 2.27 -4.87
N LYS A 74 0.20 2.50 -4.52
CA LYS A 74 -0.24 3.73 -3.86
C LYS A 74 -1.47 3.47 -2.98
N ILE A 75 -1.53 4.16 -1.85
CA ILE A 75 -2.68 4.19 -0.95
C ILE A 75 -3.04 5.65 -0.73
N THR A 76 -4.24 6.03 -1.13
CA THR A 76 -4.83 7.35 -0.86
C THR A 76 -5.89 7.21 0.21
N VAL A 77 -5.83 8.05 1.25
CA VAL A 77 -6.85 8.15 2.30
C VAL A 77 -7.58 9.47 2.12
N HIS A 78 -8.90 9.38 2.04
CA HIS A 78 -9.82 10.50 1.95
C HIS A 78 -10.46 10.70 3.33
N HIS A 79 -10.15 11.83 3.96
CA HIS A 79 -10.70 12.20 5.25
C HIS A 79 -12.00 12.99 5.08
N ALA A 80 -12.87 12.90 6.09
CA ALA A 80 -14.17 13.60 6.10
C ALA A 80 -14.05 15.13 6.04
N ASN A 81 -12.91 15.71 6.46
CA ASN A 81 -12.63 17.14 6.36
C ASN A 81 -12.18 17.60 4.96
N GLY A 82 -12.16 16.70 3.97
CA GLY A 82 -11.71 16.98 2.60
C GLY A 82 -10.20 16.85 2.40
N ASN A 83 -9.42 16.63 3.46
CA ASN A 83 -7.99 16.36 3.33
C ASN A 83 -7.76 14.99 2.71
N LYS A 84 -6.68 14.89 1.94
CA LYS A 84 -6.21 13.63 1.35
C LYS A 84 -4.79 13.37 1.77
N GLN A 85 -4.49 12.12 2.04
CA GLN A 85 -3.13 11.66 2.29
C GLN A 85 -2.79 10.56 1.34
N VAL A 86 -1.55 10.55 0.87
CA VAL A 86 -1.08 9.62 -0.14
C VAL A 86 0.21 9.00 0.37
N LEU A 87 0.27 7.68 0.37
CA LEU A 87 1.51 6.92 0.50
C LEU A 87 1.77 6.15 -0.79
N GLU A 88 2.99 6.23 -1.28
CA GLU A 88 3.43 5.56 -2.51
C GLU A 88 4.58 4.59 -2.22
N SER A 89 4.67 3.53 -3.01
CA SER A 89 5.79 2.61 -3.01
C SER A 89 7.06 3.31 -3.52
N PRO A 90 8.25 3.07 -2.93
CA PRO A 90 8.52 2.15 -1.82
C PRO A 90 8.07 2.72 -0.47
N PHE A 91 7.27 1.95 0.27
CA PHE A 91 6.81 2.36 1.59
C PHE A 91 7.96 2.37 2.60
N HIS A 92 7.94 3.36 3.50
CA HIS A 92 8.98 3.51 4.51
C HIS A 92 9.03 2.28 5.42
N GLY A 93 10.24 1.73 5.62
CA GLY A 93 10.48 0.51 6.41
C GLY A 93 10.48 -0.79 5.59
N VAL A 94 10.00 -0.79 4.34
CA VAL A 94 10.02 -1.98 3.47
C VAL A 94 11.41 -2.13 2.85
N ILE A 95 12.12 -3.18 3.23
CA ILE A 95 13.48 -3.49 2.73
C ILE A 95 13.53 -4.71 1.79
N SER A 96 12.49 -5.53 1.82
CA SER A 96 12.30 -6.75 1.04
C SER A 96 10.84 -6.86 0.62
N PRO A 97 10.48 -7.81 -0.27
CA PRO A 97 9.09 -8.02 -0.59
C PRO A 97 8.33 -8.54 0.63
N GLU A 98 7.25 -7.85 0.99
CA GLU A 98 6.49 -8.09 2.23
C GLU A 98 5.04 -8.48 1.96
N LYS A 99 4.47 -9.23 2.90
CA LYS A 99 3.04 -9.56 2.99
C LYS A 99 2.51 -9.12 4.34
N ASN A 100 1.22 -8.80 4.40
CA ASN A 100 0.52 -8.35 5.61
C ASN A 100 1.19 -7.12 6.25
N TRP A 101 1.68 -6.20 5.41
CA TRP A 101 2.29 -4.96 5.87
C TRP A 101 1.28 -4.11 6.64
N LYS A 102 1.72 -3.41 7.69
CA LYS A 102 0.82 -2.65 8.57
C LYS A 102 0.79 -1.19 8.18
N PHE A 103 -0.41 -0.68 7.94
CA PHE A 103 -0.70 0.74 7.83
C PHE A 103 -1.62 1.16 8.97
N GLU A 104 -1.37 2.32 9.56
CA GLU A 104 -2.24 2.89 10.59
C GLU A 104 -2.57 4.34 10.25
N ILE A 105 -3.86 4.68 10.34
CA ILE A 105 -4.35 6.06 10.33
C ILE A 105 -4.51 6.46 11.79
N GLY A 106 -3.69 7.39 12.26
CA GLY A 106 -3.71 7.86 13.64
C GLY A 106 -4.94 8.73 13.96
N HIS A 107 -5.14 9.04 15.25
CA HIS A 107 -6.12 10.04 15.69
C HIS A 107 -5.86 11.43 15.09
N ASP A 108 -4.58 11.74 14.84
CA ASP A 108 -4.13 12.91 14.09
C ASP A 108 -4.53 12.88 12.60
N SER A 109 -5.24 11.84 12.17
CA SER A 109 -5.62 11.57 10.78
C SER A 109 -4.41 11.44 9.85
N VAL A 110 -3.24 11.03 10.36
CA VAL A 110 -2.03 10.76 9.59
C VAL A 110 -1.88 9.26 9.32
N LEU A 111 -1.81 8.91 8.05
CA LEU A 111 -1.47 7.58 7.54
C LEU A 111 0.03 7.35 7.71
N LYS A 112 0.38 6.29 8.43
CA LYS A 112 1.75 5.87 8.73
C LYS A 112 1.96 4.44 8.25
N SER A 113 3.11 4.18 7.64
CA SER A 113 3.60 2.81 7.39
C SER A 113 4.37 2.35 8.62
N GLY A 114 3.90 1.30 9.29
CA GLY A 114 4.50 0.79 10.51
C GLY A 114 5.32 -0.47 10.25
N THR A 115 6.56 -0.49 10.74
CA THR A 115 7.20 -1.74 11.18
C THR A 115 6.62 -2.09 12.54
N ALA A 116 6.21 -3.34 12.72
CA ALA A 116 5.84 -3.88 14.03
C ALA A 116 6.99 -3.72 15.04
#